data_AF-A0A7C4RAP0-F1
#
_entry.id   AF-A0A7C4RAP0-F1
#
_cell.length_a   1.000
_cell.length_b   1.000
_cell.length_c   1.000
_cell.angle_alpha   90.00
_cell.angle_beta   90.00
_cell.angle_gamma   90.00
#
_symmetry.space_group_name_H-M   'P 1'
#
loop_
_entity.id
_entity.type
_entity.pdbx_description
1 polymer ?
#
loop_
_entity_poly.entity_id
_entity_poly.type
_entity_poly.pdbx_seq_one_letter_code
_entity_poly.pdbx_strand_id
1 'polypeptide(L)'
;MVVMLLIERIVVGPLMSNVYLVFDSVAKEGVLIDAGDDPDRITKIIGKNNVKVKRVYVTHGHFDHVLAIRELQDYLECKFYMHQDDLPILEKAAESCNEE
;
A
#
# COMPACT_ATOMS: atom_id res chain seq x y z
N MET A 1 -4.87 23.66 -18.30
CA MET A 1 -5.13 22.92 -17.05
C MET A 1 -3.84 22.80 -16.28
N VAL A 2 -3.83 23.12 -14.99
CA VAL A 2 -2.66 22.92 -14.13
C VAL A 2 -2.76 21.52 -13.51
N VAL A 3 -1.67 20.76 -13.61
CA VAL A 3 -1.54 19.44 -13.00
C VAL A 3 -0.85 19.60 -11.64
N MET A 4 -1.41 18.99 -10.60
CA MET A 4 -0.82 18.93 -9.27
C MET A 4 -0.59 17.48 -8.86
N LEU A 5 0.51 17.24 -8.14
CA LEU A 5 0.74 15.99 -7.45
C LEU A 5 0.12 16.08 -6.05
N LEU A 6 -0.85 15.24 -5.77
CA LEU A 6 -1.57 15.19 -4.49
C LEU A 6 -1.09 13.99 -3.66
N ILE A 7 -1.12 14.16 -2.34
CA ILE A 7 -0.71 13.12 -1.38
C ILE A 7 -1.80 13.01 -0.32
N GLU A 8 -2.37 11.82 -0.17
CA GLU A 8 -3.28 11.47 0.91
C GLU A 8 -2.55 10.53 1.87
N ARG A 9 -2.52 10.90 3.15
CA ARG A 9 -1.96 10.07 4.22
C ARG A 9 -3.08 9.28 4.90
N ILE A 10 -2.93 7.96 4.91
CA ILE A 10 -3.90 7.01 5.46
C ILE A 10 -3.23 6.34 6.66
N VAL A 11 -3.65 6.71 7.86
CA VAL A 11 -3.20 6.04 9.09
C VAL A 11 -4.01 4.76 9.26
N VAL A 12 -3.31 3.63 9.45
CA VAL A 12 -3.88 2.28 9.52
C VAL A 12 -3.36 1.49 10.72
N GLY A 13 -4.16 0.52 11.15
CA GLY A 13 -3.80 -0.45 12.18
C GLY A 13 -3.58 0.14 13.59
N PRO A 14 -3.35 -0.74 14.58
CA PRO A 14 -3.12 -0.34 15.97
C PRO A 14 -1.77 0.37 16.16
N LEU A 15 -0.80 0.14 15.27
CA LEU A 15 0.52 0.77 15.31
C LEU A 15 0.54 2.15 14.64
N MET A 16 -0.58 2.60 14.07
CA MET A 16 -0.71 3.88 13.39
C MET A 16 0.30 4.07 12.25
N SER A 17 0.60 2.99 11.52
CA SER A 17 1.47 3.01 10.36
C SER A 17 0.82 3.82 9.24
N ASN A 18 1.64 4.47 8.42
CA ASN A 18 1.15 5.36 7.37
C ASN A 18 1.24 4.68 6.02
N VAL A 19 0.12 4.66 5.31
CA VAL A 19 0.05 4.38 3.88
C VAL A 19 -0.17 5.70 3.15
N TYR A 20 0.50 5.90 2.01
CA TYR A 20 0.35 7.13 1.22
C TYR A 20 -0.18 6.83 -0.16
N LEU A 21 -1.23 7.55 -0.57
CA LEU A 21 -1.69 7.59 -1.96
C LEU A 21 -1.17 8.85 -2.62
N VAL A 22 -0.30 8.68 -3.61
CA VAL A 22 0.32 9.78 -4.36
C VAL A 22 -0.18 9.76 -5.80
N PHE A 23 -0.80 10.84 -6.28
CA PHE A 23 -1.52 10.81 -7.55
C PHE A 23 -1.64 12.15 -8.26
N ASP A 24 -1.84 12.07 -9.56
CA ASP A 24 -2.09 13.21 -10.44
C ASP A 24 -3.53 13.75 -10.26
N SER A 25 -3.67 15.05 -10.03
CA SER A 25 -4.96 15.70 -9.76
C SER A 25 -5.95 15.62 -10.92
N VAL A 26 -5.47 15.49 -12.16
CA VAL A 26 -6.25 15.50 -13.39
C VAL A 26 -6.43 14.09 -13.94
N ALA A 27 -5.33 13.38 -14.20
CA ALA A 27 -5.35 12.04 -14.79
C ALA A 27 -5.92 11.00 -13.82
N LYS A 28 -5.90 11.30 -12.51
CA LYS A 28 -6.30 10.38 -11.45
C LYS A 28 -5.56 9.05 -11.50
N GLU A 29 -4.31 9.08 -11.93
CA GLU A 29 -3.40 7.94 -11.89
C GLU A 29 -2.36 8.17 -10.79
N GLY A 30 -2.01 7.11 -10.07
CA GLY A 30 -1.12 7.23 -8.92
C GLY A 30 -0.47 5.94 -8.49
N VAL A 31 0.22 6.03 -7.37
CA VAL A 31 0.90 4.93 -6.69
C VAL A 31 0.50 4.90 -5.23
N LEU A 32 0.59 3.72 -4.64
CA LEU A 32 0.52 3.55 -3.19
C LEU A 32 1.93 3.36 -2.65
N ILE A 33 2.22 3.98 -1.50
CA ILE A 33 3.45 3.76 -0.72
C ILE A 33 3.03 3.10 0.59
N ASP A 34 3.66 1.95 0.86
CA ASP A 34 3.32 0.97 1.88
C ASP A 34 1.92 0.34 1.73
N ALA A 35 1.74 -0.79 2.40
CA ALA A 35 0.52 -1.57 2.43
C ALA A 35 0.37 -2.15 3.84
N GLY A 36 0.23 -1.25 4.83
CA GLY A 36 0.07 -1.60 6.25
C GLY A 36 -1.23 -2.34 6.53
N ASP A 37 -1.91 -2.07 7.63
CA ASP A 37 -3.18 -2.76 7.96
C ASP A 37 -4.41 -2.09 7.28
N ASP A 38 -5.62 -2.57 7.58
CA ASP A 38 -6.93 -1.98 7.21
C ASP A 38 -7.11 -1.73 5.68
N PRO A 39 -7.15 -2.80 4.87
CA PRO A 39 -7.34 -2.70 3.41
C PRO A 39 -8.63 -1.96 3.03
N ASP A 40 -9.70 -2.09 3.82
CA ASP A 40 -10.98 -1.42 3.57
C ASP A 40 -10.84 0.10 3.65
N ARG A 41 -10.11 0.63 4.64
CA ARG A 41 -9.83 2.06 4.74
C ARG A 41 -8.98 2.55 3.57
N ILE A 42 -7.96 1.78 3.18
CA ILE A 42 -7.08 2.13 2.05
C ILE A 42 -7.90 2.22 0.76
N THR A 43 -8.64 1.17 0.42
CA THR A 43 -9.47 1.10 -0.80
C THR A 43 -10.57 2.16 -0.82
N LYS A 44 -11.16 2.47 0.34
CA LYS A 44 -12.12 3.58 0.47
C LYS A 44 -11.53 4.93 0.12
N ILE A 45 -10.29 5.23 0.52
CA ILE A 45 -9.63 6.50 0.17
C ILE A 45 -9.23 6.55 -1.31
N ILE A 46 -8.79 5.42 -1.87
CA ILE A 46 -8.54 5.28 -3.31
C ILE A 46 -9.81 5.58 -4.11
N GLY A 47 -10.92 4.93 -3.75
CA GLY A 47 -12.23 5.11 -4.38
C GLY A 47 -12.78 6.54 -4.22
N LYS A 48 -12.67 7.13 -3.02
CA LYS A 48 -13.06 8.53 -2.76
C LYS A 48 -12.37 9.52 -3.69
N ASN A 49 -11.09 9.28 -4.00
CA ASN A 49 -10.31 10.15 -4.89
C ASN A 49 -10.41 9.76 -6.37
N ASN A 50 -11.12 8.66 -6.68
CA ASN A 50 -11.26 8.04 -8.00
C ASN A 50 -9.91 7.74 -8.67
N VAL A 51 -8.94 7.23 -7.89
CA VAL A 51 -7.57 7.02 -8.36
C VAL A 51 -7.36 5.63 -8.92
N LYS A 52 -6.82 5.54 -10.14
CA LYS A 52 -6.28 4.30 -10.69
C LYS A 52 -4.84 4.11 -10.19
N VAL A 53 -4.68 3.25 -9.19
CA VAL A 53 -3.35 2.88 -8.68
C VAL A 53 -2.66 1.97 -9.69
N LYS A 54 -1.46 2.35 -10.12
CA LYS A 54 -0.68 1.63 -11.13
C LYS A 54 0.36 0.69 -10.54
N ARG A 55 0.83 1.00 -9.34
CA ARG A 55 1.93 0.32 -8.64
C ARG A 55 1.80 0.55 -7.14
N VAL A 56 2.25 -0.41 -6.36
CA VAL A 56 2.44 -0.28 -4.92
C VAL A 56 3.91 -0.47 -4.58
N TYR A 57 4.48 0.45 -3.80
CA TYR A 57 5.87 0.39 -3.35
C TYR A 57 5.91 0.25 -1.84
N VAL A 58 6.58 -0.77 -1.33
CA VAL A 58 6.80 -0.92 0.10
C VAL A 58 8.18 -0.36 0.45
N THR A 59 8.25 0.41 1.52
CA THR A 59 9.48 1.06 1.99
C THR A 59 10.49 0.07 2.55
N HIS A 60 10.02 -0.91 3.33
CA HIS A 60 10.82 -1.98 3.95
C HIS A 60 9.92 -3.15 4.40
N GLY A 61 10.52 -4.30 4.72
CA GLY A 61 9.79 -5.56 4.97
C GLY A 61 9.12 -5.72 6.35
N HIS A 62 9.06 -4.68 7.18
CA HIS A 62 8.41 -4.80 8.49
C HIS A 62 6.91 -5.08 8.34
N PHE A 63 6.38 -5.93 9.22
CA PHE A 63 5.02 -6.46 9.13
C PHE A 63 3.97 -5.35 9.01
N ASP A 64 4.09 -4.28 9.80
CA ASP A 64 3.12 -3.18 9.85
C ASP A 64 3.06 -2.32 8.58
N HIS A 65 3.94 -2.58 7.60
CA HIS A 65 3.95 -1.99 6.26
C HIS A 65 3.52 -2.95 5.14
N VAL A 66 3.24 -4.23 5.46
CA VAL A 66 2.95 -5.30 4.48
C VAL A 66 1.68 -6.12 4.75
N LEU A 67 0.99 -5.91 5.88
CA LEU A 67 -0.16 -6.73 6.30
C LEU A 67 -1.29 -6.80 5.26
N ALA A 68 -1.64 -5.69 4.60
CA ALA A 68 -2.75 -5.62 3.65
C ALA A 68 -2.34 -5.94 2.21
N ILE A 69 -1.10 -6.40 1.95
CA ILE A 69 -0.62 -6.65 0.58
C ILE A 69 -1.55 -7.62 -0.14
N ARG A 70 -2.01 -8.68 0.52
CA ARG A 70 -2.79 -9.73 -0.14
C ARG A 70 -4.13 -9.20 -0.64
N GLU A 71 -4.88 -8.55 0.24
CA GLU A 71 -6.20 -7.97 -0.04
C GLU A 71 -6.08 -6.84 -1.06
N LEU A 72 -5.02 -6.03 -0.97
CA LEU A 72 -4.75 -4.99 -1.94
C LEU A 72 -4.30 -5.53 -3.29
N GLN A 73 -3.69 -6.72 -3.39
CA GLN A 73 -3.41 -7.38 -4.67
C GLN A 73 -4.70 -7.87 -5.33
N ASP A 74 -5.65 -8.38 -4.55
CA ASP A 74 -6.95 -8.83 -5.05
C ASP A 74 -7.80 -7.64 -5.53
N TYR A 75 -7.69 -6.48 -4.85
CA TYR A 75 -8.40 -5.25 -5.22
C TYR A 75 -7.70 -4.43 -6.32
N LEU A 76 -6.37 -4.29 -6.23
CA LEU A 76 -5.55 -3.53 -7.15
C LEU A 76 -4.88 -4.50 -8.11
N GLU A 77 -5.36 -4.56 -9.35
CA GLU A 77 -4.77 -5.36 -10.43
C GLU A 77 -3.41 -4.79 -10.91
N CYS A 78 -2.46 -4.64 -9.99
CA CYS A 78 -1.19 -3.97 -10.22
C CYS A 78 -0.03 -4.64 -9.47
N LYS A 79 1.19 -4.29 -9.87
CA LYS A 79 2.42 -4.88 -9.30
C LYS A 79 2.82 -4.22 -7.99
N PHE A 80 3.30 -5.05 -7.07
CA PHE A 80 3.92 -4.66 -5.81
C PHE A 80 5.44 -4.72 -5.95
N TYR A 81 6.13 -3.76 -5.35
CA TYR A 81 7.58 -3.62 -5.41
C TYR A 81 8.13 -3.42 -4.00
N MET A 82 9.24 -4.09 -3.71
CA MET A 82 10.01 -3.99 -2.48
C MET A 82 11.49 -4.19 -2.84
N HIS A 83 12.41 -3.69 -2.01
CA HIS A 83 13.82 -3.98 -2.20
C HIS A 83 14.11 -5.47 -1.90
N GLN A 84 14.99 -6.09 -2.67
CA GLN A 84 15.31 -7.52 -2.52
C GLN A 84 15.94 -7.87 -1.15
N ASP A 85 16.64 -6.91 -0.54
CA ASP A 85 17.29 -7.11 0.76
C ASP A 85 16.28 -7.26 1.92
N ASP A 86 15.01 -6.90 1.71
CA ASP A 86 13.93 -7.09 2.68
C ASP A 86 13.27 -8.48 2.60
N LEU A 87 13.60 -9.30 1.59
CA LEU A 87 13.05 -10.65 1.44
C LEU A 87 13.21 -11.52 2.72
N PRO A 88 14.36 -11.52 3.42
CA PRO A 88 14.51 -12.32 4.64
C PRO A 88 13.59 -11.88 5.78
N ILE A 89 13.13 -10.63 5.80
CA ILE A 89 12.19 -10.13 6.81
C ILE A 89 10.78 -10.64 6.48
N LEU A 90 10.39 -10.57 5.20
CA LEU A 90 9.10 -11.03 4.74
C LEU A 90 8.93 -12.55 4.91
N GLU A 91 9.97 -13.33 4.62
CA GLU A 91 9.97 -14.78 4.79
C GLU A 91 9.77 -15.17 6.26
N LYS A 92 10.46 -14.50 7.18
CA LYS A 92 10.26 -14.72 8.63
C LYS A 92 8.87 -14.35 9.10
N ALA A 93 8.29 -13.26 8.58
CA ALA A 93 6.92 -12.89 8.89
C ALA A 93 5.94 -13.97 8.40
N ALA A 94 6.15 -14.51 7.20
CA ALA A 94 5.32 -15.60 6.66
C ALA A 94 5.45 -16.90 7.46
N GLU A 95 6.65 -17.26 7.93
CA GLU A 95 6.87 -18.43 8.81
C GLU A 95 6.01 -18.37 10.07
N SER A 96 5.93 -17.20 10.72
CA SER A 96 5.14 -17.01 11.94
C SER A 96 3.62 -17.16 11.74
N CYS A 97 3.12 -17.09 10.50
CA CYS A 97 1.72 -17.30 10.15
C CYS A 97 1.39 -18.75 9.74
N ASN A 98 2.40 -19.61 9.56
CA ASN A 98 2.23 -21.01 9.14
C ASN A 98 2.30 -22.01 10.31
N GLU A 99 2.34 -21.53 11.56
CA GLU A 99 2.33 -22.38 12.76
C GLU A 99 0.91 -22.70 13.30
N GLU A 100 -0.14 -22.49 12.49
CA GLU A 100 -1.51 -22.96 12.77
C GLU A 100 -1.92 -24.16 11.90
#